data_AF-A0A2D7TA19-F1
#
_entry.id   AF-A0A2D7TA19-F1
#
_cell.length_a   1.000
_cell.length_b   1.000
_cell.length_c   1.000
_cell.angle_alpha   90.00
_cell.angle_beta   90.00
_cell.angle_gamma   90.00
#
_symmetry.space_group_name_H-M   'P 1'
#
loop_
_entity.id
_entity.type
_entity.pdbx_description
1 polymer ?
#
loop_
_entity_poly.entity_id
_entity_poly.type
_entity_poly.pdbx_seq_one_letter_code
_entity_poly.pdbx_strand_id
1 'polypeptide(L)'
;MSKPEIGRPVGTDGKGIMGSDNTSPLNDLEKMAMNGLDEDKVNDLAKCLFTLNNRRYGPIPGAYMVMCTKPNKEWCVAQLNADRAKPFILFEDKVFTSIEAAQKEAERIKKERGESAPRRCT
;
A
#
# COMPACT_ATOMS: atom_id res chain seq x y z
N MET A 1 18.95 28.37 -19.73
CA MET A 1 18.20 28.66 -18.49
C MET A 1 17.65 27.33 -17.98
N SER A 2 18.40 26.68 -17.08
CA SER A 2 18.00 25.39 -16.50
C SER A 2 16.81 25.61 -15.58
N LYS A 3 15.70 24.91 -15.80
CA LYS A 3 14.53 24.97 -14.90
C LYS A 3 14.96 24.52 -13.50
N PRO A 4 14.52 25.18 -12.43
CA PRO A 4 14.77 24.69 -11.08
C PRO A 4 14.06 23.34 -10.94
N GLU A 5 14.82 22.28 -10.77
CA GLU A 5 14.27 20.99 -10.39
C GLU A 5 13.64 21.15 -9.01
N ILE A 6 12.33 20.95 -8.94
CA ILE A 6 11.59 20.95 -7.68
C ILE A 6 12.22 19.86 -6.80
N GLY A 7 12.92 20.28 -5.75
CA GLY A 7 13.62 19.39 -4.83
C GLY A 7 12.66 18.40 -4.19
N ARG A 8 12.91 17.11 -4.41
CA ARG A 8 12.02 16.01 -4.01
C ARG A 8 12.25 15.63 -2.54
N PRO A 9 11.20 15.49 -1.72
CA PRO A 9 11.26 14.70 -0.49
C PRO A 9 11.49 13.22 -0.85
N VAL A 10 12.38 12.55 -0.13
CA VAL A 10 12.67 11.12 -0.33
C VAL A 10 11.41 10.28 -0.05
N GLY A 11 10.99 9.45 -1.01
CA GLY A 11 9.86 8.51 -0.84
C GLY A 11 8.53 8.88 -1.53
N THR A 12 8.52 9.85 -2.45
CA THR A 12 7.33 10.26 -3.25
C THR A 12 7.48 10.00 -4.75
N ASP A 13 8.20 8.94 -5.11
CA ASP A 13 8.45 8.48 -6.49
C ASP A 13 7.18 8.35 -7.36
N GLY A 14 6.03 8.01 -6.78
CA GLY A 14 4.74 7.94 -7.49
C GLY A 14 3.81 9.16 -7.39
N LYS A 15 4.20 10.25 -6.71
CA LYS A 15 3.33 11.45 -6.48
C LYS A 15 3.90 12.73 -7.09
N GLY A 16 5.14 12.71 -7.55
CA GLY A 16 5.87 13.88 -8.04
C GLY A 16 5.79 14.13 -9.54
N ILE A 17 4.96 13.40 -10.28
CA ILE A 17 4.86 13.54 -11.74
C ILE A 17 3.45 14.06 -12.08
N MET A 18 3.33 15.39 -12.07
CA MET A 18 2.21 16.22 -12.56
C MET A 18 0.85 16.13 -11.83
N GLY A 19 0.23 17.30 -11.64
CA GLY A 19 -1.20 17.45 -11.33
C GLY A 19 -1.57 17.78 -9.88
N SER A 20 -0.59 17.96 -8.97
CA SER A 20 -0.85 18.37 -7.58
C SER A 20 -0.45 19.81 -7.27
N ASP A 21 0.13 20.50 -8.25
CA ASP A 21 0.48 21.89 -8.12
C ASP A 21 -0.67 22.77 -8.64
N ASN A 22 -1.25 23.60 -7.77
CA ASN A 22 -2.27 24.60 -8.16
C ASN A 22 -1.73 25.65 -9.16
N THR A 23 -0.51 25.47 -9.67
CA THR A 23 0.22 26.36 -10.56
C THR A 23 0.19 25.93 -12.02
N SER A 24 -0.10 24.65 -12.32
CA SER A 24 -0.16 24.14 -13.69
C SER A 24 -1.59 24.26 -14.25
N PRO A 25 -1.83 25.09 -15.28
CA PRO A 25 -3.15 25.19 -15.90
C PRO A 25 -3.49 23.94 -16.72
N LEU A 26 -4.79 23.63 -16.84
CA LEU A 26 -5.27 22.53 -17.67
C LEU A 26 -4.88 22.74 -19.14
N ASN A 27 -4.43 21.67 -19.80
CA ASN A 27 -4.24 21.64 -21.25
C ASN A 27 -5.58 21.49 -21.98
N ASP A 28 -5.58 21.62 -23.30
CA ASP A 28 -6.83 21.65 -24.07
C ASP A 28 -7.57 20.31 -24.08
N LEU A 29 -6.86 19.17 -24.02
CA LEU A 29 -7.49 17.86 -23.87
C LEU A 29 -8.13 17.69 -22.50
N GLU A 30 -7.48 18.18 -21.45
CA GLU A 30 -8.00 18.16 -20.08
C GLU A 30 -9.25 19.03 -19.95
N LYS A 31 -9.24 20.24 -20.52
CA LYS A 31 -10.44 21.10 -20.57
C LYS A 31 -11.60 20.42 -21.28
N MET A 32 -11.35 19.77 -22.42
CA MET A 32 -12.38 19.02 -23.14
C MET A 32 -12.92 17.85 -22.33
N ALA A 33 -12.05 17.09 -21.66
CA ALA A 33 -12.44 15.95 -20.83
C ALA A 33 -13.20 16.36 -19.56
N MET A 34 -12.89 17.53 -19.00
CA MET A 34 -13.57 18.07 -17.82
C MET A 34 -14.88 18.81 -18.16
N ASN A 35 -15.10 19.18 -19.42
CA ASN A 35 -16.28 19.93 -19.83
C ASN A 35 -17.57 19.11 -19.61
N GLY A 36 -18.52 19.68 -18.86
CA GLY A 36 -19.82 19.05 -18.56
C GLY A 36 -19.79 17.99 -17.46
N LEU A 37 -18.66 17.77 -16.79
CA LEU A 37 -18.60 16.93 -15.60
C LEU A 37 -19.13 17.68 -14.36
N ASP A 38 -19.72 16.91 -13.44
CA ASP A 38 -20.12 17.41 -12.13
C ASP A 38 -18.89 17.67 -11.26
N GLU A 39 -18.68 18.92 -10.89
CA GLU A 39 -17.52 19.38 -10.12
C GLU A 39 -17.43 18.71 -8.74
N ASP A 40 -18.55 18.49 -8.06
CA ASP A 40 -18.58 17.84 -6.75
C ASP A 40 -18.15 16.37 -6.86
N LYS A 41 -18.59 15.67 -7.92
CA LYS A 41 -18.16 14.28 -8.17
C LYS A 41 -16.68 14.19 -8.53
N VAL A 42 -16.15 15.13 -9.30
CA VAL A 42 -14.71 15.21 -9.61
C VAL A 42 -13.91 15.47 -8.33
N ASN A 43 -14.39 16.36 -7.46
CA ASN A 43 -13.78 16.63 -6.16
C ASN A 43 -13.82 15.41 -5.23
N ASP A 44 -14.93 14.68 -5.19
CA ASP A 44 -15.04 13.43 -4.42
C ASP A 44 -14.07 12.37 -4.94
N LEU A 45 -13.92 12.24 -6.26
CA LEU A 45 -12.95 11.35 -6.88
C LEU A 45 -11.51 11.74 -6.47
N ALA A 46 -11.16 13.02 -6.53
CA ALA A 46 -9.84 13.51 -6.14
C ALA A 46 -9.56 13.23 -4.65
N LYS A 47 -10.52 13.47 -3.76
CA LYS A 47 -10.41 13.13 -2.32
C LYS A 47 -10.22 11.63 -2.11
N CYS A 48 -10.96 10.79 -2.84
CA CYS A 48 -10.82 9.33 -2.79
C CYS A 48 -9.42 8.91 -3.22
N LEU A 49 -8.94 9.38 -4.36
CA LEU A 49 -7.61 9.07 -4.89
C LEU A 49 -6.50 9.53 -3.94
N PHE A 50 -6.61 10.75 -3.42
CA PHE A 50 -5.66 11.26 -2.43
C PHE A 50 -5.62 10.39 -1.18
N THR A 51 -6.79 10.05 -0.66
CA THR A 51 -6.93 9.20 0.52
C THR A 51 -6.32 7.82 0.29
N LEU A 52 -6.67 7.14 -0.80
CA LEU A 52 -6.12 5.83 -1.15
C LEU A 52 -4.60 5.87 -1.35
N ASN A 53 -4.07 6.94 -1.95
CA ASN A 53 -2.64 7.10 -2.17
C ASN A 53 -1.84 7.46 -0.91
N ASN A 54 -2.49 7.94 0.14
CA ASN A 54 -1.81 8.39 1.37
C ASN A 54 -2.09 7.50 2.58
N ARG A 55 -3.13 6.68 2.57
CA ARG A 55 -3.42 5.79 3.69
C ARG A 55 -2.35 4.69 3.80
N ARG A 56 -1.69 4.66 4.96
CA ARG A 56 -0.86 3.56 5.43
C ARG A 56 -1.57 2.96 6.63
N TYR A 57 -2.41 1.96 6.39
CA TYR A 57 -3.20 1.34 7.45
C TYR A 57 -2.34 0.47 8.37
N GLY A 58 -1.16 0.08 7.90
CA GLY A 58 -0.24 -0.75 8.67
C GLY A 58 -0.61 -2.24 8.61
N PRO A 59 -0.02 -3.05 9.49
CA PRO A 59 -0.20 -4.49 9.51
C PRO A 59 -1.69 -4.84 9.65
N ILE A 60 -2.18 -5.76 8.82
CA ILE A 60 -3.56 -6.22 8.86
C ILE A 60 -3.70 -7.25 9.99
N PRO A 61 -4.45 -6.95 11.07
CA PRO A 61 -4.63 -7.88 12.18
C PRO A 61 -5.17 -9.23 11.71
N GLY A 62 -4.66 -10.33 12.23
CA GLY A 62 -5.15 -11.68 11.92
C GLY A 62 -4.84 -12.20 10.51
N ALA A 63 -4.13 -11.43 9.67
CA ALA A 63 -3.75 -11.78 8.31
C ALA A 63 -2.27 -12.17 8.22
N TYR A 64 -1.94 -13.29 8.84
CA TYR A 64 -0.61 -13.90 8.79
C TYR A 64 -0.45 -14.78 7.55
N MET A 65 0.76 -14.85 7.02
CA MET A 65 1.14 -15.67 5.88
C MET A 65 2.50 -16.32 6.10
N VAL A 66 2.84 -17.29 5.25
CA VAL A 66 4.19 -17.88 5.19
C VAL A 66 4.78 -17.55 3.83
N MET A 67 6.00 -17.01 3.82
CA MET A 67 6.73 -16.67 2.60
C MET A 67 7.95 -17.58 2.46
N CYS A 68 8.13 -18.19 1.30
CA CYS A 68 9.37 -18.87 0.97
C CYS A 68 10.44 -17.81 0.65
N THR A 69 11.46 -17.70 1.50
CA THR A 69 12.58 -16.76 1.32
C THR A 69 13.74 -17.41 0.57
N LYS A 70 13.90 -18.73 0.71
CA LYS A 70 14.82 -19.54 -0.11
C LYS A 70 14.09 -20.80 -0.59
N PRO A 71 14.00 -21.03 -1.91
CA PRO A 71 13.31 -22.19 -2.47
C PRO A 71 13.74 -23.49 -1.80
N ASN A 72 12.76 -24.24 -1.29
CA ASN A 72 12.93 -25.55 -0.64
C ASN A 72 13.86 -25.58 0.58
N LYS A 73 14.16 -24.44 1.20
CA LYS A 73 15.10 -24.35 2.32
C LYS A 73 14.60 -23.49 3.47
N GLU A 74 13.91 -22.40 3.17
CA GLU A 74 13.63 -21.38 4.16
C GLU A 74 12.24 -20.79 3.96
N TRP A 75 11.45 -20.81 5.04
CA TRP A 75 10.10 -20.28 5.12
C TRP A 75 10.02 -19.34 6.32
N CYS A 76 9.55 -18.13 6.07
CA CYS A 76 9.43 -17.10 7.08
C CYS A 76 7.95 -16.80 7.34
N VAL A 77 7.58 -16.66 8.61
CA VAL A 77 6.26 -16.11 8.96
C VAL A 77 6.25 -14.63 8.61
N ALA A 78 5.14 -14.17 8.06
CA ALA A 78 4.92 -12.78 7.70
C ALA A 78 3.51 -12.33 8.06
N GLN A 79 3.27 -11.03 8.03
CA GLN A 79 1.95 -10.42 8.13
C GLN A 79 1.69 -9.53 6.92
N LEU A 80 0.47 -9.57 6.39
CA LEU A 80 0.06 -8.63 5.36
C LEU A 80 0.04 -7.21 5.92
N ASN A 81 0.45 -6.25 5.12
CA ASN A 81 0.54 -4.85 5.50
C ASN A 81 -0.21 -4.01 4.47
N ALA A 82 -1.20 -3.24 4.91
CA ALA A 82 -1.99 -2.38 4.04
C ALA A 82 -1.25 -1.06 3.79
N ASP A 83 -0.06 -1.20 3.20
CA ASP A 83 0.83 -0.15 2.73
C ASP A 83 1.40 -0.55 1.36
N ARG A 84 1.15 0.28 0.35
CA ARG A 84 1.62 0.04 -1.03
C ARG A 84 3.15 -0.08 -1.12
N ALA A 85 3.89 0.64 -0.28
CA ALA A 85 5.35 0.65 -0.31
C ALA A 85 5.95 -0.57 0.39
N LYS A 86 5.19 -1.22 1.27
CA LYS A 86 5.60 -2.40 2.03
C LYS A 86 4.38 -3.33 2.21
N PRO A 87 4.01 -4.14 1.21
CA PRO A 87 2.75 -4.91 1.22
C PRO A 87 2.75 -6.09 2.21
N PHE A 88 3.91 -6.48 2.74
CA PHE A 88 4.06 -7.52 3.75
C PHE A 88 5.23 -7.21 4.69
N ILE A 89 5.19 -7.78 5.88
CA ILE A 89 6.23 -7.67 6.90
C ILE A 89 6.67 -9.08 7.26
N LEU A 90 7.92 -9.42 6.94
CA LEU A 90 8.55 -10.67 7.37
C LEU A 90 9.00 -10.53 8.83
N PHE A 91 8.78 -11.58 9.62
CA PHE A 91 9.27 -11.67 11.00
C PHE A 91 10.62 -12.38 10.99
N GLU A 92 11.70 -11.60 11.05
CA GLU A 92 13.08 -12.09 10.91
C GLU A 92 13.47 -13.13 11.98
N ASP A 93 12.80 -13.12 13.13
CA ASP A 93 12.96 -14.09 14.21
C ASP A 93 12.13 -15.37 14.03
N LYS A 94 11.34 -15.48 12.96
CA LYS A 94 10.39 -16.57 12.69
C LYS A 94 10.67 -17.27 11.36
N VAL A 95 11.90 -17.76 11.24
CA VAL A 95 12.41 -18.48 10.07
C VAL A 95 12.48 -19.98 10.37
N PHE A 96 11.98 -20.79 9.44
CA PHE A 96 11.82 -22.23 9.58
C PHE A 96 12.36 -22.97 8.36
N THR A 97 12.74 -24.23 8.55
CA THR A 97 13.21 -25.14 7.49
C THR A 97 12.08 -25.95 6.84
N SER A 98 10.83 -25.78 7.27
CA SER A 98 9.67 -26.39 6.63
C SER A 98 8.46 -25.46 6.63
N ILE A 99 7.59 -25.64 5.64
CA ILE A 99 6.36 -24.85 5.49
C ILE A 99 5.38 -25.14 6.63
N GLU A 100 5.28 -26.39 7.09
CA GLU A 100 4.34 -26.82 8.13
C GLU A 100 4.68 -26.17 9.48
N ALA A 101 5.97 -26.08 9.82
CA ALA A 101 6.43 -25.43 11.04
C ALA A 101 6.10 -23.93 11.03
N ALA A 102 6.34 -23.25 9.91
CA ALA A 102 6.00 -21.84 9.73
C ALA A 102 4.48 -21.61 9.79
N GLN A 103 3.67 -22.48 9.16
CA GLN A 103 2.22 -22.39 9.20
C GLN A 103 1.67 -22.55 10.62
N LYS A 104 2.17 -23.54 11.36
CA LYS A 104 1.79 -23.75 12.76
C LYS A 104 2.14 -22.55 13.64
N GLU A 105 3.29 -21.92 13.41
CA GLU A 105 3.68 -20.70 14.12
C GLU A 105 2.77 -19.51 13.76
N ALA A 106 2.43 -19.34 12.49
CA ALA A 106 1.51 -18.29 12.05
C ALA A 106 0.12 -18.44 12.70
N GLU A 107 -0.39 -19.68 12.79
CA GLU A 107 -1.64 -19.97 13.51
C GLU A 107 -1.53 -19.72 15.01
N ARG A 108 -0.39 -20.07 15.64
CA ARG A 108 -0.14 -19.80 17.05
C ARG A 108 -0.18 -18.31 17.34
N ILE A 109 0.53 -17.50 16.55
CA ILE A 109 0.56 -16.04 16.67
C ILE A 109 -0.86 -15.47 16.52
N LYS A 110 -1.61 -15.93 15.53
CA LYS A 110 -3.00 -15.50 15.30
C LYS A 110 -3.89 -15.78 16.51
N LYS A 111 -3.79 -16.97 17.10
CA LYS A 111 -4.55 -17.38 18.29
C LYS A 111 -4.14 -16.57 19.52
N GLU A 112 -2.84 -16.41 19.75
CA GLU A 112 -2.29 -15.69 20.92
C GLU A 112 -2.67 -14.21 20.94
N ARG A 113 -2.69 -13.56 19.77
CA ARG A 113 -3.06 -12.14 19.67
C ARG A 113 -4.58 -11.92 19.68
N GLY A 114 -5.38 -12.99 19.58
CA GLY A 114 -6.85 -12.87 19.53
C GLY A 114 -7.37 -12.05 18.35
N GLU A 115 -6.56 -11.89 17.30
CA GLU A 115 -6.87 -11.02 16.17
C GLU A 115 -7.78 -11.73 15.16
N SER A 116 -8.74 -10.99 14.61
CA SER A 116 -9.52 -11.43 13.45
C SER A 116 -9.16 -10.59 12.24
N ALA A 117 -9.07 -11.22 11.07
CA ALA A 117 -8.92 -10.49 9.83
C ALA A 117 -10.12 -9.55 9.64
N PRO A 118 -9.90 -8.26 9.31
CA PRO A 118 -11.00 -7.35 9.07
C PRO A 118 -11.92 -7.95 8.01
N ARG A 119 -13.23 -7.92 8.28
CA ARG A 119 -14.22 -8.45 7.33
C ARG A 119 -14.04 -7.71 6.00
N ARG A 120 -14.03 -8.43 4.89
CA ARG A 120 -14.25 -7.79 3.59
C ARG A 120 -15.60 -7.10 3.68
N CYS A 121 -15.68 -5.82 3.29
CA CYS A 121 -16.96 -5.18 3.02
C CYS A 121 -17.60 -5.99 1.88
N THR A 122 -18.54 -6.88 2.25
CA THR A 122 -19.46 -7.55 1.33
C THR A 122 -20.65 -6.66 1.09
#